data_AF-A0AAW9E8Y7-F1
#
_entry.id   AF-A0AAW9E8Y7-F1
#
_cell.length_a   1.000
_cell.length_b   1.000
_cell.length_c   1.000
_cell.angle_alpha   90.00
_cell.angle_beta   90.00
_cell.angle_gamma   90.00
#
_symmetry.space_group_name_H-M   'P 1'
#
loop_
_entity.id
_entity.type
_entity.pdbx_description
1 polymer ?
#
loop_
_entity_poly.entity_id
_entity_poly.type
_entity_poly.pdbx_seq_one_letter_code
_entity_poly.pdbx_strand_id
1 'polypeptide(L)'
;LSFLDQEMSDALSYHFWNNGIVIRHNEEYDTIEGVDDGVIVHLKSGKKVKADCLLYANGRTGNTDTLGLENVGIKTDSRGQVAVNAHYQTSCE
;
A
#
# COMPACT_ATOMS: atom_id res chain seq x y z
N LEU A 1 1.80 -1.46 12.12
CA LEU A 1 1.07 -0.33 11.50
C LEU A 1 1.62 0.94 12.13
N SER A 2 2.41 1.75 11.41
CA SER A 2 3.20 2.85 12.02
C SER A 2 2.38 3.99 12.62
N PHE A 3 1.08 4.06 12.31
CA PHE A 3 0.15 5.06 12.83
C PHE A 3 -0.69 4.58 14.02
N LEU A 4 -0.68 3.27 14.31
CA LEU A 4 -1.40 2.71 15.45
C LEU A 4 -0.50 2.66 16.66
N ASP A 5 -1.10 2.86 17.82
CA ASP A 5 -0.42 2.62 19.09
C ASP A 5 0.02 1.14 19.22
N GLN A 6 1.06 0.91 20.01
CA GLN A 6 1.64 -0.40 20.20
C GLN A 6 0.64 -1.38 20.86
N GLU A 7 -0.09 -0.93 21.88
CA GLU A 7 -1.06 -1.78 22.60
C GLU A 7 -2.18 -2.24 21.66
N MET A 8 -2.68 -1.34 20.82
CA MET A 8 -3.69 -1.65 19.80
C MET A 8 -3.16 -2.61 18.73
N SER A 9 -1.91 -2.42 18.30
CA SER A 9 -1.27 -3.31 17.32
C SER A 9 -1.09 -4.73 17.86
N ASP A 10 -0.73 -4.86 19.14
CA ASP A 10 -0.54 -6.15 19.80
C ASP A 10 -1.87 -6.86 20.02
N ALA A 11 -2.90 -6.14 20.50
CA ALA A 11 -4.24 -6.68 20.67
C ALA A 11 -4.83 -7.19 19.33
N LEU A 12 -4.68 -6.43 18.25
CA LEU A 12 -5.14 -6.85 16.93
C LEU A 12 -4.39 -8.08 16.43
N SER A 13 -3.06 -8.12 16.62
CA SER A 13 -2.23 -9.26 16.22
C SER A 13 -2.61 -10.53 16.97
N TYR A 14 -2.90 -10.41 18.27
CA TYR A 14 -3.41 -11.51 19.09
C TYR A 14 -4.73 -12.08 18.55
N HIS A 15 -5.69 -11.21 18.22
CA HIS A 15 -6.97 -11.64 17.66
C HIS A 15 -6.83 -12.27 16.28
N PHE A 16 -5.96 -11.76 15.41
CA PHE A 16 -5.69 -12.37 14.11
C PHE A 16 -5.08 -13.75 14.24
N TRP A 17 -4.12 -13.92 15.15
CA TRP A 17 -3.52 -15.23 15.39
C TRP A 17 -4.53 -16.26 15.89
N ASN A 18 -5.41 -15.87 16.82
CA ASN A 18 -6.50 -16.73 17.30
C ASN A 18 -7.51 -17.13 16.20
N ASN A 19 -7.58 -16.36 15.11
CA ASN A 19 -8.42 -16.66 13.94
C ASN A 19 -7.66 -17.38 12.82
N GLY A 20 -6.44 -17.87 13.08
CA GLY A 20 -5.63 -18.61 12.11
C GLY A 20 -4.93 -17.74 11.06
N ILE A 21 -4.90 -16.42 11.23
CA ILE A 21 -4.22 -15.50 10.32
C ILE A 21 -2.72 -15.47 10.69
N VAL A 22 -1.87 -15.75 9.71
CA VAL A 22 -0.42 -15.69 9.87
C VAL A 22 0.11 -14.33 9.43
N ILE A 23 0.55 -13.53 10.39
CA ILE A 23 1.21 -12.25 10.14
C ILE A 23 2.72 -12.48 10.03
N ARG A 24 3.33 -12.01 8.94
CA ARG A 24 4.79 -12.05 8.74
C ARG A 24 5.36 -10.64 8.80
N HIS A 25 5.90 -10.27 9.95
CA HIS A 25 6.60 -9.00 10.12
C HIS A 25 7.96 -9.02 9.42
N ASN A 26 8.44 -7.84 9.03
CA ASN A 26 9.76 -7.63 8.41
C ASN A 26 10.00 -8.48 7.15
N GLU A 27 8.93 -8.85 6.43
CA GLU A 27 9.01 -9.46 5.12
C GLU A 27 8.63 -8.43 4.06
N GLU A 28 9.39 -8.41 2.97
CA GLU A 28 9.09 -7.63 1.77
C GLU A 28 9.11 -8.58 0.59
N TYR A 29 8.18 -8.40 -0.36
CA TYR A 29 8.20 -9.17 -1.59
C TYR A 29 9.38 -8.73 -2.47
N ASP A 30 9.92 -9.67 -3.20
CA ASP A 30 10.93 -9.46 -4.23
C ASP A 30 10.30 -9.64 -5.61
N THR A 31 9.70 -10.81 -5.85
CA THR A 31 9.03 -11.14 -7.11
C THR A 31 7.72 -11.89 -6.88
N ILE A 32 6.80 -11.75 -7.83
CA ILE A 32 5.49 -12.42 -7.82
C ILE A 32 5.40 -13.24 -9.10
N GLU A 33 5.11 -14.53 -8.94
CA GLU A 33 5.00 -15.50 -10.04
C GLU A 33 3.57 -16.06 -10.05
N GLY A 34 2.83 -15.81 -11.14
CA GLY A 34 1.54 -16.46 -11.39
C GLY A 34 1.75 -17.85 -11.98
N VAL A 35 1.00 -18.83 -11.49
CA VAL A 35 1.02 -20.22 -11.96
C VAL A 35 -0.41 -20.73 -12.13
N ASP A 36 -0.60 -21.89 -12.77
CA ASP A 36 -1.92 -22.41 -13.14
C ASP A 36 -2.89 -22.53 -11.94
N ASP A 37 -2.39 -22.84 -10.76
CA ASP A 37 -3.15 -23.02 -9.51
C ASP A 37 -2.92 -21.89 -8.49
N GLY A 38 -2.59 -20.66 -8.93
CA GLY A 38 -2.56 -19.47 -8.06
C GLY A 38 -1.28 -18.66 -8.20
N VAL A 39 -0.66 -18.29 -7.06
CA VAL A 39 0.46 -17.33 -7.03
C VAL A 39 1.54 -17.75 -6.03
N ILE A 40 2.80 -17.59 -6.44
CA ILE A 40 3.98 -17.73 -5.59
C ILE A 40 4.58 -16.35 -5.38
N VAL A 41 4.67 -15.94 -4.11
CA VAL A 41 5.37 -14.72 -3.70
C VAL A 41 6.77 -15.11 -3.21
N HIS A 42 7.79 -14.61 -3.88
CA HIS A 42 9.18 -14.72 -3.45
C HIS A 42 9.51 -13.51 -2.57
N LEU A 43 10.00 -13.76 -1.37
CA LEU A 43 10.33 -12.72 -0.39
C LEU A 43 11.84 -12.43 -0.44
N LYS A 44 12.23 -11.20 -0.10
CA LYS A 44 13.65 -10.80 -0.03
C LYS A 44 14.46 -11.62 0.97
N SER A 45 13.80 -12.23 1.96
CA SER A 45 14.40 -13.18 2.89
C SER A 45 14.80 -14.52 2.25
N GLY A 46 14.45 -14.76 0.98
CA GLY A 46 14.63 -16.02 0.26
C GLY A 46 13.50 -17.02 0.47
N LYS A 47 12.52 -16.73 1.34
CA LYS A 47 11.33 -17.56 1.55
C LYS A 47 10.36 -17.45 0.37
N LYS A 48 9.54 -18.48 0.19
CA LYS A 48 8.46 -18.51 -0.80
C LYS A 48 7.13 -18.79 -0.13
N VAL A 49 6.08 -18.11 -0.57
CA VAL A 49 4.70 -18.30 -0.10
C VAL A 49 3.80 -18.60 -1.29
N LYS A 50 3.14 -19.76 -1.28
CA LYS A 50 2.13 -20.15 -2.27
C LYS A 50 0.73 -19.86 -1.72
N ALA A 51 -0.13 -19.27 -2.54
CA ALA A 51 -1.53 -19.02 -2.23
C ALA A 51 -2.40 -19.12 -3.50
N ASP A 52 -3.71 -19.26 -3.33
CA ASP A 52 -4.66 -19.27 -4.46
C ASP A 52 -4.84 -17.86 -5.06
N CYS A 53 -4.71 -16.83 -4.21
CA CYS A 53 -4.90 -15.43 -4.59
C CYS A 53 -3.95 -14.51 -3.81
N LEU A 54 -3.58 -13.39 -4.42
CA LEU A 54 -2.81 -12.30 -3.81
C LEU A 54 -3.64 -11.02 -3.81
N LEU A 55 -3.87 -10.44 -2.62
CA LEU A 55 -4.43 -9.11 -2.48
C LEU A 55 -3.30 -8.10 -2.27
N TYR A 56 -3.14 -7.15 -3.19
CA TYR A 56 -2.14 -6.08 -3.07
C TYR A 56 -2.73 -4.83 -2.41
N ALA A 57 -2.37 -4.59 -1.15
CA ALA A 57 -2.89 -3.49 -0.34
C ALA A 57 -1.77 -2.56 0.18
N ASN A 58 -0.80 -2.21 -0.66
CA ASN A 58 0.40 -1.45 -0.26
C ASN A 58 0.20 0.08 -0.17
N GLY A 59 -0.97 0.59 -0.58
CA GLY A 59 -1.27 2.01 -0.48
C GLY A 59 -2.11 2.55 -1.64
N ARG A 60 -2.30 3.86 -1.64
CA ARG A 60 -3.00 4.62 -2.68
C ARG A 60 -2.21 5.88 -3.02
N THR A 61 -2.30 6.29 -4.27
CA THR A 61 -1.69 7.49 -4.86
C THR A 61 -2.80 8.46 -5.28
N GLY A 62 -2.50 9.76 -5.38
CA GLY A 62 -3.45 10.74 -5.90
C GLY A 62 -3.85 10.42 -7.34
N ASN A 63 -5.14 10.56 -7.64
CA ASN A 63 -5.71 10.26 -8.95
C ASN A 63 -5.73 11.51 -9.85
N THR A 64 -4.56 11.98 -10.25
CA THR A 64 -4.38 13.29 -10.91
C THR A 64 -3.79 13.21 -12.32
N ASP A 65 -3.22 12.06 -12.68
CA ASP A 65 -2.49 11.85 -13.95
C ASP A 65 -3.31 12.14 -15.21
N THR A 66 -4.64 12.00 -15.14
CA THR A 66 -5.54 12.14 -16.29
C THR A 66 -6.38 13.41 -16.27
N LEU A 67 -6.14 14.30 -15.31
CA LEU A 67 -6.93 15.53 -15.15
C LEU A 67 -6.45 16.69 -16.04
N GLY A 68 -5.31 16.54 -16.70
CA GLY A 68 -4.75 17.59 -17.56
C GLY A 68 -4.30 18.84 -16.78
N LEU A 69 -3.77 18.65 -15.57
CA LEU A 69 -3.35 19.73 -14.65
C LEU A 69 -2.29 20.65 -15.26
N GLU A 70 -1.50 20.14 -16.20
CA GLU A 70 -0.54 20.90 -16.98
C GLU A 70 -1.16 22.05 -17.78
N ASN A 71 -2.43 21.92 -18.20
CA ASN A 71 -3.14 22.95 -18.95
C ASN A 71 -3.43 24.20 -18.12
N VAL A 72 -3.45 24.05 -16.79
CA VAL A 72 -3.67 25.13 -15.82
C VAL A 72 -2.43 25.43 -14.98
N GLY A 73 -1.28 24.82 -15.31
CA GLY A 73 0.00 25.09 -14.64
C GLY A 73 0.14 24.46 -13.25
N ILE A 74 -0.72 23.52 -12.87
CA ILE A 74 -0.67 22.84 -11.57
C ILE A 74 0.28 21.65 -11.64
N LYS A 75 1.17 21.53 -10.64
CA LYS A 75 2.06 20.39 -10.46
C LYS A 75 1.63 19.57 -9.25
N THR A 76 1.83 18.26 -9.33
CA THR A 76 1.62 17.33 -8.22
C THR A 76 2.93 16.96 -7.55
N ASP A 77 2.85 16.47 -6.31
CA ASP A 77 3.99 15.87 -5.62
C ASP A 77 4.33 14.47 -6.17
N SER A 78 5.34 13.81 -5.58
CA SER A 78 5.76 12.46 -5.97
C SER A 78 4.71 11.37 -5.74
N ARG A 79 3.62 11.68 -5.04
CA ARG A 79 2.48 10.80 -4.78
C ARG A 79 1.23 11.24 -5.54
N GLY A 80 1.36 12.10 -6.56
CA GLY A 80 0.23 12.56 -7.37
C GLY A 80 -0.74 13.47 -6.61
N GLN A 81 -0.34 14.07 -5.48
CA GLN A 81 -1.20 14.97 -4.71
C GLN A 81 -1.06 16.41 -5.19
N VAL A 82 -2.17 17.15 -5.23
CA VAL A 82 -2.18 18.59 -5.50
C VAL A 82 -1.97 19.33 -4.20
N ALA A 83 -0.98 20.24 -4.18
CA ALA A 83 -0.75 21.10 -3.04
C ALA A 83 -1.88 22.13 -2.89
N VAL A 84 -2.38 22.29 -1.65
CA VAL A 84 -3.40 23.28 -1.32
C VAL A 84 -3.03 24.08 -0.07
N ASN A 85 -3.55 25.30 0.04
CA ASN A 85 -3.46 26.10 1.25
C ASN A 85 -4.54 25.71 2.29
N ALA A 86 -4.59 26.42 3.42
CA ALA A 86 -5.57 26.17 4.50
C ALA A 86 -7.05 26.39 4.08
N HIS A 87 -7.27 27.06 2.94
CA HIS A 87 -8.59 27.29 2.35
C HIS A 87 -8.89 26.34 1.18
N TYR A 88 -8.08 25.29 1.01
CA TYR A 88 -8.20 24.29 -0.07
C TYR A 88 -8.01 24.86 -1.48
N GLN A 89 -7.31 25.98 -1.63
CA GLN A 89 -7.01 26.57 -2.94
C GLN A 89 -5.70 26.03 -3.50
N THR A 90 -5.67 25.81 -4.81
CA THR A 90 -4.46 25.42 -5.56
C THR A 90 -3.56 26.63 -5.84
N SER A 91 -2.40 26.41 -6.44
CA SER A 91 -1.47 27.50 -6.82
C SER A 91 -1.94 28.38 -7.97
N CYS A 92 -3.03 28.01 -8.65
CA CYS A 92 -3.54 28.66 -9.86
C CYS A 92 -5.00 29.11 -9.62
N GLU A 93 -5.40 30.21 -10.27
CA GLU A 93 -6.76 30.76 -10.30
C GLU A 93 -7.53 30.33 -11.56
#